data_AF-A0A925K5P7-F1
#
_entry.id   AF-A0A925K5P7-F1
#
_cell.length_a   1.000
_cell.length_b   1.000
_cell.length_c   1.000
_cell.angle_alpha   90.00
_cell.angle_beta   90.00
_cell.angle_gamma   90.00
#
_symmetry.space_group_name_H-M   'P 1'
#
loop_
_entity.id
_entity.type
_entity.pdbx_description
1 polymer ?
#
loop_
_entity_poly.entity_id
_entity_poly.type
_entity_poly.pdbx_seq_one_letter_code
_entity_poly.pdbx_strand_id
1 'polypeptide(L)'
;MIKIIWVLIGLNTLALLIFVGAYFVINSGKQVTYEEKGWTVLLSVIGTFLILLAAVPLRFSQSTGTLIFSGIFAFLPLLPGIAFSMIK
;
A
#
# COMPACT_ATOMS: atom_id res chain seq x y z
N MET A 1 -18.24 -8.88 -2.35
CA MET A 1 -17.20 -8.61 -1.33
C MET A 1 -15.79 -8.85 -1.87
N ILE A 2 -15.42 -10.06 -2.30
CA ILE A 2 -14.06 -10.37 -2.79
C ILE A 2 -13.58 -9.47 -3.95
N LYS A 3 -14.45 -9.14 -4.91
CA LYS A 3 -14.13 -8.21 -6.02
C LYS A 3 -13.69 -6.83 -5.50
N ILE A 4 -14.35 -6.32 -4.47
CA ILE A 4 -14.04 -5.02 -3.87
C ILE A 4 -12.66 -5.08 -3.21
N ILE A 5 -12.36 -6.15 -2.47
CA ILE A 5 -11.06 -6.32 -1.82
C ILE A 5 -9.94 -6.38 -2.87
N TRP A 6 -10.13 -7.09 -3.99
CA TRP A 6 -9.16 -7.11 -5.09
C TRP A 6 -8.97 -5.74 -5.76
N VAL A 7 -10.05 -4.96 -5.93
CA VAL A 7 -9.95 -3.59 -6.43
C VAL A 7 -9.12 -2.73 -5.46
N LEU A 8 -9.37 -2.83 -4.15
CA LEU A 8 -8.58 -2.11 -3.14
C LEU A 8 -7.11 -2.53 -3.18
N ILE A 9 -6.80 -3.83 -3.25
CA ILE A 9 -5.43 -4.34 -3.39
C ILE A 9 -4.77 -3.77 -4.65
N GLY A 10 -5.49 -3.74 -5.78
CA GLY A 10 -5.00 -3.17 -7.04
C GLY A 10 -4.68 -1.68 -6.91
N LEU A 11 -5.57 -0.90 -6.28
CA LEU A 11 -5.37 0.53 -6.06
C LEU A 11 -4.18 0.81 -5.14
N ASN A 12 -3.99 0.03 -4.06
CA ASN A 12 -2.82 0.17 -3.18
C ASN A 12 -1.53 -0.18 -3.91
N THR A 13 -1.54 -1.24 -4.72
CA THR A 13 -0.39 -1.62 -5.56
C THR A 13 -0.02 -0.50 -6.52
N LEU A 14 -1.02 0.07 -7.21
CA LEU A 14 -0.80 1.18 -8.14
C LEU A 14 -0.27 2.42 -7.41
N ALA A 15 -0.85 2.77 -6.26
CA ALA A 15 -0.40 3.90 -5.45
C ALA A 15 1.05 3.73 -4.98
N LEU A 16 1.42 2.52 -4.56
CA LEU A 16 2.79 2.19 -4.18
C LEU A 16 3.76 2.34 -5.36
N LEU A 17 3.40 1.82 -6.53
CA LEU A 17 4.23 1.95 -7.74
C LEU A 17 4.40 3.42 -8.14
N ILE A 18 3.33 4.21 -8.08
CA ILE A 18 3.38 5.65 -8.34
C ILE A 18 4.27 6.35 -7.31
N PHE A 19 4.13 6.03 -6.01
CA PHE A 19 4.95 6.61 -4.94
C PHE A 19 6.44 6.34 -5.18
N VAL A 20 6.82 5.08 -5.41
CA VAL A 20 8.22 4.69 -5.65
C VAL A 20 8.72 5.32 -6.95
N GLY A 21 7.97 5.24 -8.04
CA GLY A 21 8.34 5.82 -9.33
C GLY A 21 8.52 7.34 -9.26
N ALA A 22 7.58 8.05 -8.62
CA ALA A 22 7.66 9.49 -8.42
C ALA A 22 8.88 9.87 -7.58
N TYR A 23 9.17 9.13 -6.51
CA TYR A 23 10.37 9.34 -5.71
C TYR A 23 11.65 9.27 -6.55
N PHE A 24 11.79 8.25 -7.41
CA PHE A 24 12.96 8.13 -8.28
C PHE A 24 13.05 9.26 -9.31
N VAL A 25 11.93 9.65 -9.92
CA VAL A 25 11.90 10.73 -10.93
C VAL A 25 12.24 12.09 -10.30
N ILE A 26 11.64 12.43 -9.15
CA ILE A 26 11.82 13.73 -8.48
C ILE A 26 13.24 13.89 -7.91
N ASN A 27 13.85 12.78 -7.49
CA ASN A 27 15.16 12.77 -6.85
C ASN A 27 16.30 12.36 -7.78
N SER A 28 16.02 12.12 -9.06
CA SER A 28 17.06 11.85 -10.05
C SER A 28 18.07 12.99 -10.10
N GLY A 29 19.36 12.68 -9.96
CA GLY A 29 20.44 13.66 -9.95
C GLY A 29 20.60 14.47 -8.65
N LYS A 30 19.76 14.25 -7.63
CA LYS A 30 19.87 14.91 -6.33
C LYS A 30 20.62 14.04 -5.32
N GLN A 31 21.42 14.66 -4.46
CA GLN A 31 21.94 13.98 -3.27
C GLN A 31 20.86 13.95 -2.19
N VAL A 32 20.11 12.85 -2.17
CA VAL A 32 19.12 12.58 -1.12
C VAL A 32 19.84 12.06 0.13
N THR A 33 19.42 12.54 1.30
CA THR A 33 20.02 12.14 2.57
C THR A 33 19.82 10.64 2.85
N TYR A 34 20.67 10.04 3.68
CA TYR A 34 20.53 8.63 4.07
C TYR A 34 19.18 8.36 4.75
N GLU A 35 18.71 9.32 5.56
CA GLU A 35 17.44 9.22 6.28
C GLU A 35 16.24 9.17 5.33
N GLU A 36 16.16 10.08 4.35
CA GLU A 36 15.08 10.10 3.36
C GLU A 36 15.03 8.82 2.52
N LYS A 37 16.20 8.30 2.13
CA LYS A 37 16.30 6.99 1.44
C LYS A 37 15.80 5.86 2.34
N GLY A 38 16.23 5.84 3.61
CA GLY A 38 15.84 4.84 4.59
C GLY A 38 14.32 4.81 4.81
N TRP A 39 13.70 5.97 5.00
CA TRP A 39 12.25 6.08 5.14
C TRP A 39 11.50 5.63 3.90
N THR A 40 11.98 5.98 2.71
CA THR A 40 11.36 5.56 1.45
C THR A 40 11.39 4.05 1.28
N VAL A 41 12.54 3.42 1.58
CA VAL A 41 12.67 1.95 1.54
C VAL A 41 11.76 1.30 2.57
N LEU A 42 11.77 1.80 3.81
CA LEU A 42 10.94 1.26 4.89
C LEU A 42 9.45 1.32 4.54
N LEU A 43 8.95 2.47 4.07
CA LEU A 43 7.57 2.65 3.65
C LEU A 43 7.21 1.73 2.48
N SER A 44 8.13 1.54 1.53
CA SER A 44 7.91 0.66 0.38
C SER A 44 7.80 -0.80 0.79
N VAL A 45 8.65 -1.24 1.72
CA VAL A 45 8.64 -2.62 2.26
C VAL A 45 7.36 -2.85 3.06
N ILE A 46 7.00 -1.94 3.96
CA ILE A 46 5.77 -2.05 4.76
C ILE A 46 4.54 -2.06 3.84
N GLY A 47 4.46 -1.14 2.87
CA GLY A 47 3.37 -1.09 1.91
C GLY A 47 3.22 -2.38 1.12
N THR A 48 4.33 -2.94 0.63
CA THR A 48 4.34 -4.24 -0.07
C THR A 48 3.86 -5.36 0.84
N PHE A 49 4.33 -5.40 2.09
CA PHE A 49 3.97 -6.44 3.05
C PHE A 49 2.47 -6.42 3.38
N LEU A 50 1.88 -5.23 3.59
CA LEU A 50 0.45 -5.07 3.83
C LEU A 50 -0.39 -5.54 2.63
N ILE A 51 0.03 -5.22 1.41
CA ILE A 51 -0.63 -5.69 0.17
C ILE A 51 -0.60 -7.23 0.09
N LEU A 52 0.55 -7.84 0.41
CA LEU A 52 0.68 -9.30 0.42
C LEU A 52 -0.20 -9.95 1.50
N LEU A 53 -0.22 -9.39 2.72
CA LEU A 53 -1.11 -9.87 3.79
C LEU A 53 -2.59 -9.76 3.42
N ALA A 54 -2.97 -8.78 2.61
CA ALA A 54 -4.33 -8.71 2.08
C ALA A 54 -4.60 -9.77 1.00
N ALA A 55 -3.67 -9.96 0.06
CA ALA A 55 -3.87 -10.80 -1.12
C ALA A 55 -3.72 -12.31 -0.88
N VAL A 56 -2.74 -12.71 -0.06
CA VAL A 56 -2.40 -14.12 0.19
C VAL A 56 -3.59 -14.91 0.73
N PRO A 57 -4.29 -14.48 1.81
CA PRO A 57 -5.36 -15.26 2.40
C PRO A 57 -6.53 -15.49 1.42
N LEU A 58 -6.86 -14.51 0.57
CA LEU A 58 -7.93 -14.60 -0.44
C LEU A 58 -7.70 -15.70 -1.47
N ARG A 59 -6.43 -16.07 -1.71
CA ARG A 59 -6.08 -17.12 -2.67
C ARG A 59 -6.24 -18.53 -2.09
N PHE A 60 -6.12 -18.67 -0.78
CA PHE A 60 -6.20 -19.96 -0.10
C PHE A 60 -7.57 -20.25 0.52
N SER A 61 -8.30 -19.22 0.98
CA SER A 61 -9.61 -19.38 1.60
C SER A 61 -10.50 -18.16 1.35
N GLN A 62 -11.81 -18.40 1.25
CA GLN A 62 -12.83 -17.36 1.09
C GLN A 62 -13.84 -17.37 2.24
N SER A 63 -13.41 -17.84 3.41
CA SER A 63 -14.23 -17.77 4.63
C SER A 63 -14.53 -16.31 4.99
N THR A 64 -15.61 -16.07 5.74
CA THR A 64 -15.96 -14.74 6.24
C THR A 64 -14.81 -14.10 7.02
N GLY A 65 -14.09 -14.86 7.85
CA GLY A 65 -12.94 -14.37 8.59
C GLY A 65 -11.78 -13.95 7.68
N THR A 66 -11.49 -14.72 6.65
CA THR A 66 -10.46 -14.39 5.65
C THR A 66 -10.79 -13.11 4.89
N LEU A 67 -12.07 -12.94 4.53
CA LEU A 67 -12.52 -11.74 3.82
C LEU A 67 -12.44 -10.48 4.70
N ILE A 68 -12.77 -10.58 5.99
CA ILE A 68 -12.63 -9.46 6.94
C ILE A 68 -11.14 -9.10 7.11
N PHE A 69 -10.29 -10.10 7.37
CA PHE A 69 -8.85 -9.90 7.52
C PHE A 69 -8.26 -9.21 6.30
N SER A 70 -8.47 -9.77 5.11
CA SER A 70 -7.98 -9.18 3.86
C SER A 70 -8.56 -7.80 3.58
N GLY A 71 -9.82 -7.54 3.95
CA GLY A 71 -10.45 -6.23 3.83
C GLY A 71 -9.74 -5.16 4.68
N ILE A 72 -9.42 -5.47 5.94
CA ILE A 72 -8.69 -4.56 6.84
C ILE A 72 -7.32 -4.23 6.25
N PHE A 73 -6.54 -5.25 5.87
CA PHE A 73 -5.19 -5.04 5.33
C PHE A 73 -5.18 -4.34 3.96
N ALA A 74 -6.21 -4.54 3.14
CA ALA A 74 -6.37 -3.78 1.90
C ALA A 74 -6.76 -2.32 2.12
N PHE A 75 -7.31 -1.96 3.29
CA PHE A 75 -7.73 -0.59 3.59
C PHE A 75 -6.65 0.22 4.30
N LEU A 76 -5.81 -0.43 5.11
CA LEU A 76 -4.76 0.22 5.92
C LEU A 76 -3.86 1.20 5.13
N PRO A 77 -3.31 0.86 3.95
CA PRO A 77 -2.41 1.78 3.25
C PRO A 77 -3.14 2.96 2.58
N LEU A 78 -4.47 2.91 2.48
CA LEU A 78 -5.29 4.03 1.97
C LEU A 78 -5.62 5.07 3.07
N LEU A 79 -5.52 4.69 4.35
CA LEU A 79 -5.86 5.56 5.47
C LEU A 79 -5.09 6.89 5.48
N PRO A 80 -3.77 6.95 5.19
CA PRO A 80 -3.06 8.23 5.16
C PRO A 80 -3.64 9.18 4.09
N GLY A 81 -3.98 8.68 2.91
CA GLY A 81 -4.58 9.48 1.83
C GLY A 81 -5.97 9.99 2.19
N ILE A 82 -6.79 9.15 2.83
CA ILE A 82 -8.12 9.54 3.32
C ILE A 82 -8.00 10.57 4.44
N ALA A 83 -7.11 10.35 5.42
CA ALA A 83 -6.88 11.27 6.53
C ALA A 83 -6.46 12.66 6.03
N PHE A 84 -5.55 12.72 5.06
CA PHE A 84 -5.16 13.98 4.42
C PHE A 84 -6.32 14.68 3.70
N SER A 85 -7.26 13.94 3.12
CA SER A 85 -8.43 14.52 2.46
C SER A 85 -9.46 15.12 3.42
N MET A 86 -9.48 14.66 4.68
CA MET A 86 -10.44 15.09 5.71
C MET A 86 -9.97 16.32 6.52
N ILE A 87 -8.71 16.72 6.37
CA ILE A 87 -8.12 17.88 7.10
C ILE A 87 -8.27 19.18 6.26
N LYS A 88 -9.17 19.19 5.27
CA LYS A 88 -9.50 20.38 4.48
C LYS A 88 -10.71 21.13 5.01
#